data_AF-A0A1G9HZC0-F1
#
_entry.id   AF-A0A1G9HZC0-F1
#
_cell.length_a   1.000
_cell.length_b   1.000
_cell.length_c   1.000
_cell.angle_alpha   90.00
_cell.angle_beta   90.00
_cell.angle_gamma   90.00
#
_symmetry.space_group_name_H-M   'P 1'
#
loop_
_entity.id
_entity.type
_entity.pdbx_description
1 polymer ?
#
loop_
_entity_poly.entity_id
_entity_poly.type
_entity_poly.pdbx_seq_one_letter_code
_entity_poly.pdbx_strand_id
1 'polypeptide(L)' 'MTRTADVLAAYDAGRLAAEQRRPASNPYRTAEGATRAPARSLAIAWRAGFRRITAALPVDYAT' A
#
# COMPACT_ATOMS: atom_id res chain seq x y z
N MET A 1 18.26 8.40 1.24
CA MET A 1 17.23 8.75 2.24
C MET A 1 15.89 8.81 1.54
N THR A 2 14.86 8.11 2.03
CA THR A 2 13.48 8.25 1.51
C THR A 2 12.91 9.56 2.02
N ARG A 3 12.35 10.40 1.14
CA ARG A 3 11.75 11.67 1.57
C ARG A 3 10.39 11.38 2.22
N THR A 4 10.03 12.11 3.28
CA THR A 4 8.72 11.94 3.96
C THR A 4 7.53 12.04 2.99
N ALA A 5 7.65 12.88 1.96
CA ALA A 5 6.66 13.02 0.89
C ALA A 5 6.39 11.69 0.15
N ASP A 6 7.41 10.87 -0.09
CA ASP A 6 7.26 9.60 -0.80
C ASP A 6 6.47 8.58 0.04
N VAL A 7 6.68 8.60 1.37
CA VAL A 7 5.97 7.73 2.33
C VAL A 7 4.48 8.08 2.38
N LEU A 8 4.15 9.38 2.39
CA LEU A 8 2.76 9.85 2.36
C LEU A 8 2.10 9.50 1.02
N ALA A 9 2.79 9.71 -0.11
CA ALA A 9 2.28 9.33 -1.42
C ALA A 9 2.01 7.82 -1.53
N ALA A 10 2.89 6.98 -0.98
CA ALA A 10 2.69 5.53 -0.93
C ALA A 10 1.46 5.15 -0.09
N TYR A 11 1.26 5.79 1.06
CA TYR A 11 0.08 5.59 1.89
C TYR A 11 -1.22 5.93 1.15
N ASP A 12 -1.28 7.10 0.50
CA ASP A 12 -2.46 7.52 -0.27
C ASP A 12 -2.72 6.62 -1.48
N ALA A 13 -1.67 6.18 -2.17
CA ALA A 13 -1.80 5.20 -3.25
C ALA A 13 -2.40 3.87 -2.75
N GLY A 14 -2.07 3.46 -1.52
CA GLY A 14 -2.66 2.29 -0.87
C GLY A 14 -4.14 2.48 -0.58
N ARG A 15 -4.49 3.64 -0.02
CA ARG A 15 -5.88 4.04 0.27
C ARG A 15 -6.74 4.04 -1.00
N LEU A 16 -6.28 4.72 -2.06
CA LEU A 16 -6.98 4.80 -3.35
C LEU A 16 -7.14 3.44 -4.02
N ALA A 17 -6.13 2.56 -3.94
CA ALA A 17 -6.21 1.23 -4.50
C ALA A 17 -7.30 0.38 -3.82
N ALA A 18 -7.45 0.51 -2.49
CA ALA A 18 -8.51 -0.14 -1.75
C ALA A 18 -9.89 0.43 -2.10
N GLU A 19 -10.02 1.76 -2.22
CA GLU A 19 -11.26 2.43 -2.62
C GLU A 19 -11.73 1.99 -4.02
N GLN A 20 -10.79 1.80 -4.96
CA GLN A 20 -11.08 1.35 -6.31
C GLN A 20 -11.33 -0.16 -6.43
N ARG A 21 -11.28 -0.93 -5.32
CA ARG A 21 -11.45 -2.39 -5.31
C ARG A 21 -10.54 -3.13 -6.31
N ARG A 22 -9.38 -2.58 -6.65
CA ARG A 22 -8.46 -3.23 -7.57
C ARG A 22 -7.68 -4.34 -6.83
N PRO A 23 -7.47 -5.52 -7.44
CA PRO A 23 -6.58 -6.53 -6.87
C PRO A 23 -5.20 -5.92 -6.72
N ALA A 24 -4.82 -5.68 -5.48
CA ALA A 24 -3.81 -4.69 -5.16
C ALA A 24 -2.43 -5.33 -5.17
N SER A 25 -1.91 -5.56 -6.39
CA SER A 25 -0.49 -5.83 -6.59
C SER A 25 0.28 -4.60 -6.10
N ASN A 26 0.80 -4.69 -4.87
CA ASN A 26 1.57 -3.60 -4.25
C ASN A 26 2.74 -3.22 -5.18
N PRO A 27 2.74 -2.02 -5.79
CA PRO A 27 3.74 -1.64 -6.78
C PRO A 27 5.14 -1.50 -6.16
N TYR A 28 5.22 -1.32 -4.83
CA TYR A 28 6.47 -1.24 -4.08
C TYR A 28 6.99 -2.62 -3.64
N ARG A 29 6.28 -3.72 -3.96
CA ARG A 29 6.64 -5.10 -3.62
C ARG A 29 7.34 -5.84 -4.78
N THR A 30 7.82 -5.14 -5.82
CA THR A 30 8.64 -5.80 -6.85
C THR A 30 9.84 -6.49 -6.19
N ALA A 31 10.11 -7.74 -6.56
CA ALA A 31 11.07 -8.61 -5.89
C ALA A 31 12.50 -8.02 -5.87
N GLU A 32 12.85 -7.18 -6.85
CA GLU A 32 14.13 -6.46 -6.91
C GLU A 32 14.15 -5.17 -6.06
N GLY A 33 12.99 -4.58 -5.78
CA GLY A 33 12.86 -3.33 -5.02
C GLY A 33 12.74 -3.57 -3.52
N ALA A 34 11.99 -4.59 -3.10
CA ALA A 34 11.54 -4.79 -1.72
C ALA A 34 12.66 -4.95 -0.67
N THR A 35 13.88 -5.31 -1.08
CA THR A 35 15.06 -5.43 -0.21
C THR A 35 15.80 -4.11 0.00
N ARG A 36 15.57 -3.09 -0.84
CA ARG A 36 16.13 -1.75 -0.63
C ARG A 36 15.34 -1.05 0.49
N ALA A 37 16.06 -0.58 1.51
CA ALA A 37 15.51 0.17 2.64
C ALA A 37 14.41 1.19 2.26
N PRO A 38 14.56 2.03 1.21
CA PRO A 38 13.50 2.96 0.82
C PRO A 38 12.21 2.27 0.34
N ALA A 39 12.32 1.23 -0.48
CA ALA A 39 11.17 0.53 -1.04
C ALA A 39 10.41 -0.29 0.01
N ARG A 40 11.12 -0.85 1.00
CA ARG A 40 10.47 -1.54 2.14
C ARG A 40 9.56 -0.57 2.92
N SER A 41 10.03 0.63 3.21
CA SER A 41 9.24 1.65 3.92
C SER A 41 8.02 2.10 3.11
N LEU A 42 8.16 2.28 1.79
CA LEU A 42 7.04 2.61 0.90
C LEU A 42 6.01 1.48 0.81
N ALA A 43 6.46 0.22 0.74
CA ALA A 43 5.59 -0.94 0.73
C ALA A 43 4.80 -1.10 2.04
N ILE A 44 5.41 -0.77 3.18
CA ILE A 44 4.73 -0.74 4.49
C ILE A 44 3.68 0.37 4.50
N ALA A 45 4.03 1.58 4.08
CA ALA A 45 3.11 2.73 4.05
C ALA A 45 1.90 2.47 3.15
N TRP A 46 2.12 1.94 1.94
CA TRP A 46 1.05 1.55 1.02
C TRP A 46 0.14 0.49 1.62
N ARG A 47 0.70 -0.54 2.27
CA ARG A 47 -0.12 -1.56 2.95
C ARG A 47 -0.94 -0.99 4.09
N ALA A 48 -0.41 -0.01 4.82
CA ALA A 48 -1.15 0.65 5.90
C ALA A 48 -2.37 1.41 5.37
N GLY A 49 -2.20 2.18 4.27
CA GLY A 49 -3.31 2.88 3.62
C GLY A 49 -4.36 1.93 3.06
N PHE A 50 -3.91 0.85 2.39
CA PHE A 50 -4.80 -0.18 1.84
C PHE A 50 -5.62 -0.87 2.94
N ARG A 51 -4.95 -1.35 4.00
CA ARG A 51 -5.61 -2.02 5.13
C ARG A 51 -6.58 -1.11 5.87
N ARG A 52 -6.30 0.19 5.98
CA ARG A 52 -7.20 1.14 6.65
C ARG A 52 -8.60 1.13 6.01
N ILE A 53 -8.65 1.09 4.69
CA ILE A 53 -9.91 1.03 3.95
C ILE A 53 -10.49 -0.38 3.99
N THR A 54 -9.70 -1.42 3.68
CA THR A 54 -10.25 -2.79 3.62
C THR A 54 -10.65 -3.35 4.99
N ALA A 55 -10.08 -2.87 6.10
CA ALA A 55 -10.53 -3.23 7.45
C ALA A 55 -11.85 -2.52 7.85
N ALA A 56 -12.19 -1.43 7.18
CA ALA A 56 -13.47 -0.74 7.37
C ALA A 56 -14.59 -1.33 6.48
N LEU A 57 -14.23 -2.21 5.55
CA LEU A 57 -15.18 -2.95 4.74
C LEU A 57 -15.69 -4.17 5.54
N PRO A 58 -17.01 -4.41 5.62
CA PRO A 58 -17.53 -5.63 6.24
C PRO A 58 -16.94 -6.85 5.53
N VAL A 59 -16.73 -7.95 6.27
CA VAL A 59 -16.01 -9.17 5.83
C VAL A 59 -16.60 -9.83 4.56
N ASP A 60 -17.76 -9.36 4.08
CA ASP A 60 -18.43 -9.68 2.81
C ASP A 60 -17.62 -9.41 1.51
N TYR A 61 -16.32 -9.16 1.60
CA TYR A 61 -15.40 -9.13 0.45
C TYR A 61 -14.75 -10.50 0.17
N ALA A 62 -15.21 -11.56 0.82
CA ALA A 62 -14.78 -12.93 0.60
C ALA A 62 -15.86 -13.76 -0.13
N THR A 63 -16.23 -13.35 -1.34
CA THR A 63 -16.82 -14.26 -2.35
C THR A 63 -16.32 -13.90 -3.73
#